data_AF-A0A847QU22-F1
#
_entry.id   AF-A0A847QU22-F1
#
_cell.length_a   1.000
_cell.length_b   1.000
_cell.length_c   1.000
_cell.angle_alpha   90.00
_cell.angle_beta   90.00
_cell.angle_gamma   90.00
#
_symmetry.space_group_name_H-M   'P 1'
#
loop_
_entity.id
_entity.type
_entity.pdbx_description
1 polymer ?
#
loop_
_entity_poly.entity_id
_entity_poly.type
_entity_poly.pdbx_seq_one_letter_code
_entity_poly.pdbx_strand_id
1 'polypeptide(L)' 'MRIAVLSGKGDTGKTLVSVNLAAAAKISTYIDCDVEEPNGYLFFKP' A
#
# COMPACT_ATOMS: atom_id res chain seq x y z
N MET A 1 -1.23 -13.91 7.17
CA MET A 1 -2.04 -13.78 5.93
C MET A 1 -1.28 -12.87 4.96
N ARG A 2 -1.35 -13.11 3.65
CA ARG A 2 -0.78 -12.21 2.64
C ARG A 2 -1.92 -11.59 1.83
N ILE A 3 -1.93 -10.28 1.69
CA ILE A 3 -2.96 -9.55 0.97
C ILE A 3 -2.27 -8.76 -0.14
N ALA A 4 -2.73 -8.96 -1.38
CA ALA A 4 -2.28 -8.18 -2.53
C ALA A 4 -3.41 -7.22 -2.94
N VAL A 5 -3.11 -5.94 -3.02
CA VAL A 5 -4.03 -4.90 -3.47
C VAL A 5 -3.62 -4.52 -4.88
N LEU A 6 -4.49 -4.80 -5.85
CA LEU A 6 -4.25 -4.64 -7.28
C LEU A 6 -5.31 -3.72 -7.89
N SER A 7 -4.97 -3.04 -8.98
CA SER A 7 -5.91 -2.24 -9.78
C SER A 7 -5.39 -2.12 -11.20
N GLY A 8 -6.31 -2.22 -12.17
CA GLY A 8 -6.02 -2.13 -13.60
C GLY A 8 -5.86 -0.72 -14.15
N LYS A 9 -5.94 0.33 -13.31
CA LYS A 9 -5.66 1.72 -13.69
C LYS A 9 -4.82 2.42 -12.63
N GLY A 10 -4.08 3.45 -13.03
CA GLY A 10 -3.46 4.43 -12.13
C GLY A 10 -4.52 5.20 -11.32
N ASP A 11 -4.12 5.77 -10.19
CA ASP A 11 -4.93 6.70 -9.38
C ASP A 11 -6.26 6.19 -8.79
N THR A 12 -6.49 4.87 -8.79
CA THR A 12 -7.72 4.31 -8.19
C THR A 12 -7.69 4.19 -6.67
N GLY A 13 -6.75 4.86 -5.99
CA GLY A 13 -6.60 4.80 -4.54
C GLY A 13 -5.96 3.51 -4.00
N LYS A 14 -5.25 2.72 -4.82
CA LYS A 14 -4.55 1.50 -4.38
C LYS A 14 -3.67 1.76 -3.15
N THR A 15 -2.83 2.79 -3.22
CA THR A 15 -1.90 3.14 -2.14
C THR A 15 -2.66 3.48 -0.86
N LEU A 16 -3.70 4.31 -0.95
CA LEU A 16 -4.50 4.72 0.20
C LEU A 16 -5.14 3.52 0.91
N VAL A 17 -5.69 2.56 0.15
CA VAL A 17 -6.27 1.33 0.72
C VAL A 17 -5.19 0.47 1.36
N SER A 18 -4.06 0.24 0.67
CA SER A 18 -2.98 -0.62 1.15
C SER A 18 -2.33 -0.11 2.44
N VAL A 19 -2.04 1.20 2.53
CA VAL A 19 -1.40 1.79 3.72
C VAL A 19 -2.34 1.77 4.92
N ASN A 20 -3.64 2.06 4.72
CA ASN A 20 -4.61 1.98 5.82
C ASN A 20 -4.84 0.53 6.28
N LEU A 21 -4.85 -0.43 5.36
CA LEU A 21 -4.95 -1.85 5.71
C LEU A 21 -3.75 -2.31 6.54
N ALA A 22 -2.54 -1.89 6.16
CA ALA A 22 -1.33 -2.18 6.92
C ALA A 22 -1.34 -1.50 8.30
N ALA A 23 -1.78 -0.23 8.39
CA ALA A 23 -1.87 0.52 9.64
C ALA A 23 -2.94 -0.02 10.60
N ALA A 24 -4.05 -0.55 10.08
CA ALA A 24 -5.12 -1.15 10.89
C ALA A 24 -4.73 -2.53 11.46
N ALA A 25 -3.75 -3.21 10.85
CA ALA A 25 -3.27 -4.50 11.33
C ALA A 25 -2.28 -4.33 12.49
N LYS A 26 -2.46 -5.09 13.59
CA LYS A 26 -1.59 -5.03 14.78
C LYS A 26 -0.11 -5.34 14.48
N ILE A 27 0.14 -6.28 13.57
CA ILE A 27 1.47 -6.69 13.13
C ILE A 27 1.39 -6.87 11.62
N SER A 28 2.09 -6.02 10.88
CA SER A 28 2.08 -6.04 9.42
C SER A 28 3.44 -5.63 8.86
N THR A 29 3.70 -6.07 7.63
CA THR A 29 4.81 -5.58 6.81
C THR A 29 4.20 -5.04 5.54
N TYR A 30 4.40 -3.75 5.31
CA TYR A 30 3.99 -3.10 4.07
C TYR A 30 5.12 -3.22 3.05
N ILE A 31 4.77 -3.58 1.82
CA ILE A 31 5.69 -3.69 0.69
C ILE A 31 5.03 -2.94 -0.47
N ASP A 32 5.72 -1.92 -0.97
CA ASP A 32 5.29 -1.18 -2.15
C ASP A 32 5.93 -1.80 -3.39
N CYS A 33 5.10 -2.34 -4.28
CA CYS A 33 5.52 -2.97 -5.53
C CYS A 33 5.17 -2.10 -6.75
N ASP A 34 4.72 -0.86 -6.54
CA ASP A 34 4.44 0.06 -7.64
C ASP A 34 5.76 0.59 -8.22
N VAL A 35 5.97 0.39 -9.52
CA VAL A 35 7.19 0.81 -10.23
C VAL A 35 7.09 2.25 -10.71
N GLU A 36 5.88 2.71 -11.02
CA GLU A 36 5.66 4.06 -11.56
C GLU A 36 5.60 5.08 -10.42
N GLU A 37 4.83 4.77 -9.37
CA GLU A 37 4.57 5.70 -8.28
C GLU A 37 4.52 4.99 -6.90
N PRO A 38 5.68 4.62 -6.31
CA PRO A 38 5.75 3.95 -5.01
C PRO A 38 5.44 4.92 -3.85
N ASN A 39 4.20 5.38 -3.77
CA ASN A 39 3.77 6.45 -2.87
C ASN A 39 3.59 6.03 -1.40
N GLY A 40 3.88 4.78 -1.04
CA GLY A 40 3.73 4.29 0.34
C GLY A 40 4.57 5.05 1.38
N TYR A 41 5.74 5.58 0.99
CA TYR A 41 6.62 6.36 1.86
C TYR A 41 6.00 7.71 2.30
N LEU A 42 4.92 8.17 1.65
CA LEU A 42 4.21 9.38 2.07
C LEU A 42 3.42 9.15 3.37
N PHE A 43 3.04 7.90 3.65
CA PHE A 43 2.19 7.53 4.78
C PHE A 43 2.97 6.86 5.92
N PHE A 44 4.09 6.23 5.60
CA PHE A 44 4.97 5.61 6.58
C PHE A 44 6.27 6.37 6.69
N LYS A 45 6.95 6.28 7.84
CA LYS A 45 8.32 6.75 7.99
C LYS A 45 9.25 5.56 7.74
N PRO A 46 9.79 5.40 6.52
CA PRO A 46 10.72 4.32 6.22
C PRO A 46 12.02 4.43 7.01
#